data_AF-A0A098E774-F1
#
_entry.id   AF-A0A098E774-F1
#
_cell.length_a   1.000
_cell.length_b   1.000
_cell.length_c   1.000
_cell.angle_alpha   90.00
_cell.angle_beta   90.00
_cell.angle_gamma   90.00
#
_symmetry.space_group_name_H-M   'P 1'
#
loop_
_entity.id
_entity.type
_entity.pdbx_description
1 polymer ?
#
loop_
_entity_poly.entity_id
_entity_poly.type
_entity_poly.pdbx_seq_one_letter_code
_entity_poly.pdbx_strand_id
1 'polypeptide(L)'
;MTIKRIAVGLGKYPKKLVTPRGPHKKHESYALTYVIRDLLKFADNSRETDKILREGNVIVDGRVIKDGNFGIGLMDVISFPKINKHYRMMPSTIKSKDIFLKEINEKSAKIKLAKVMEKQIIKDGKIQISTSDGYVFFVNKDENNINTKDTIVFDISAKKRIVREILKFKEGAAVLITHGRNKGNGGKITIINKGTKDILSTTKVGDIETSTDYVFVVGEETPLISVNTDNTNAPGSATDNMYNTGTPENADSISNIN
;
A
#
# COMPACT_ATOMS: atom_id res chain seq x y z
N MET A 1 -18.45 -5.89 17.68
CA MET A 1 -19.50 -6.13 16.65
C MET A 1 -18.96 -7.15 15.67
N THR A 2 -19.74 -8.16 15.30
CA THR A 2 -19.30 -9.23 14.39
C THR A 2 -20.09 -9.17 13.09
N ILE A 3 -19.44 -9.45 11.95
CA ILE A 3 -20.06 -9.55 10.63
C ILE A 3 -20.11 -11.01 10.18
N LYS A 4 -21.13 -11.42 9.42
CA LYS A 4 -21.16 -12.78 8.85
C LYS A 4 -20.05 -12.92 7.81
N ARG A 5 -19.27 -14.00 7.85
CA ARG A 5 -18.15 -14.24 6.91
C ARG A 5 -18.62 -14.28 5.44
N ILE A 6 -19.81 -14.84 5.22
CA ILE A 6 -20.46 -14.89 3.91
C ILE A 6 -20.79 -13.48 3.40
N ALA A 7 -21.17 -12.55 4.29
CA ALA A 7 -21.53 -11.19 3.90
C ALA A 7 -20.33 -10.35 3.41
N VAL A 8 -19.10 -10.80 3.69
CA VAL A 8 -17.86 -10.18 3.21
C VAL A 8 -17.14 -11.03 2.16
N GLY A 9 -17.81 -12.04 1.58
CA GLY A 9 -17.25 -12.86 0.48
C GLY A 9 -16.18 -13.88 0.89
N LEU A 10 -15.86 -14.01 2.18
CA LEU A 10 -14.74 -14.84 2.66
C LEU A 10 -15.11 -16.30 2.95
N GLY A 11 -16.23 -16.80 2.40
CA GLY A 11 -16.70 -18.19 2.57
C GLY A 11 -17.56 -18.44 3.81
N LYS A 12 -17.76 -19.72 4.16
CA LYS A 12 -18.77 -20.17 5.14
C LYS A 12 -18.27 -20.26 6.60
N TYR A 13 -16.99 -20.57 6.82
CA TYR A 13 -16.46 -20.86 8.16
C TYR A 13 -15.17 -20.09 8.46
N PRO A 14 -15.00 -19.64 9.72
CA PRO A 14 -16.01 -19.44 10.78
C PRO A 14 -17.20 -18.56 10.34
N LYS A 15 -18.38 -18.82 10.91
CA LYS A 15 -19.65 -18.14 10.52
C LYS A 15 -19.60 -16.62 10.71
N LYS A 16 -18.84 -16.15 11.70
CA LYS A 16 -18.71 -14.74 12.08
C LYS A 16 -17.25 -14.32 12.02
N LEU A 17 -17.02 -13.14 11.48
CA LEU A 17 -15.75 -12.42 11.52
C LEU A 17 -15.88 -11.20 12.41
N VAL A 18 -14.74 -10.77 12.93
CA VAL A 18 -14.59 -9.50 13.59
C VAL A 18 -14.83 -8.37 12.57
N THR A 19 -15.57 -7.34 12.98
CA THR A 19 -15.74 -6.15 12.13
C THR A 19 -14.49 -5.27 12.25
N PRO A 20 -13.80 -4.96 11.13
CA PRO A 20 -12.66 -4.06 11.15
C PRO A 20 -13.09 -2.64 11.56
N ARG A 21 -12.20 -1.95 12.26
CA ARG A 21 -12.33 -0.56 12.71
C ARG A 21 -11.04 0.17 12.42
N GLY A 22 -11.10 1.37 11.85
CA GLY A 22 -9.88 2.12 11.60
C GLY A 22 -10.03 3.10 10.44
N PRO A 23 -8.90 3.46 9.81
CA PRO A 23 -8.87 4.52 8.80
C PRO A 23 -9.50 4.10 7.46
N HIS A 24 -9.54 2.80 7.19
CA HIS A 24 -10.03 2.24 5.94
C HIS A 24 -11.54 1.95 5.98
N LYS A 25 -12.20 1.98 4.81
CA LYS A 25 -13.62 1.64 4.71
C LYS A 25 -13.85 0.19 5.14
N LYS A 26 -15.01 -0.10 5.72
CA LYS A 26 -15.35 -1.43 6.24
C LYS A 26 -15.28 -2.56 5.20
N HIS A 27 -15.60 -2.26 3.94
CA HIS A 27 -15.59 -3.23 2.85
C HIS A 27 -14.21 -3.36 2.16
N GLU A 28 -13.30 -2.44 2.44
CA GLU A 28 -11.95 -2.37 1.86
C GLU A 28 -10.88 -2.70 2.92
N SER A 29 -11.31 -3.12 4.12
CA SER A 29 -10.43 -3.41 5.25
C SER A 29 -10.68 -4.79 5.84
N TYR A 30 -9.62 -5.33 6.44
CA TYR A 30 -9.61 -6.63 7.09
C TYR A 30 -9.13 -6.47 8.51
N ALA A 31 -9.79 -7.15 9.45
CA ALA A 31 -9.38 -7.11 10.85
C ALA A 31 -8.00 -7.76 11.02
N LEU A 32 -7.12 -7.16 11.80
CA LEU A 32 -5.79 -7.68 12.10
C LEU A 32 -5.83 -9.12 12.64
N THR A 33 -6.85 -9.48 13.41
CA THR A 33 -7.08 -10.87 13.84
C THR A 33 -7.23 -11.84 12.66
N TYR A 34 -7.98 -11.45 11.63
CA TYR A 34 -8.15 -12.27 10.42
C TYR A 34 -6.83 -12.40 9.65
N VAL A 35 -6.07 -11.31 9.56
CA VAL A 35 -4.79 -11.29 8.85
C VAL A 35 -3.77 -12.24 9.51
N ILE A 36 -3.61 -12.17 10.83
CA ILE A 36 -2.64 -12.99 11.56
C ILE A 36 -3.05 -14.47 11.56
N ARG A 37 -4.34 -14.76 11.80
CA ARG A 37 -4.85 -16.13 11.94
C ARG A 37 -5.09 -16.82 10.60
N ASP A 38 -5.85 -16.20 9.70
CA ASP A 38 -6.30 -16.86 8.46
C ASP A 38 -5.30 -16.70 7.30
N LEU A 39 -4.63 -15.54 7.18
CA LEU A 39 -3.70 -15.28 6.07
C LEU A 39 -2.27 -15.74 6.39
N LEU A 40 -1.71 -15.31 7.53
CA LEU A 40 -0.33 -15.66 7.94
C LEU A 40 -0.23 -16.99 8.68
N LYS A 41 -1.33 -17.43 9.32
CA LYS A 41 -1.37 -18.65 10.15
C LYS A 41 -0.31 -18.66 11.27
N PHE A 42 -0.06 -17.50 11.87
CA PHE A 42 0.83 -17.39 13.05
C PHE A 42 0.12 -17.75 14.37
N ALA A 43 -1.21 -17.86 14.32
CA ALA A 43 -2.05 -18.25 15.45
C ALA A 43 -3.18 -19.14 14.92
N ASP A 44 -3.58 -20.12 15.72
CA ASP A 44 -4.68 -21.04 15.37
C ASP A 44 -6.03 -20.46 15.76
N ASN A 45 -6.06 -19.65 16.82
CA ASN A 45 -7.28 -19.09 17.37
C ASN A 45 -7.17 -17.57 17.67
N SER A 46 -8.32 -16.95 17.89
CA SER A 46 -8.38 -15.50 18.20
C SER A 46 -7.70 -15.15 19.52
N ARG A 47 -7.68 -16.07 20.51
CA ARG A 47 -7.09 -15.83 21.83
C ARG A 47 -5.56 -15.74 21.76
N GLU A 48 -4.93 -16.60 20.96
CA GLU A 48 -3.50 -16.53 20.64
C GLU A 48 -3.16 -15.27 19.87
N THR A 49 -4.01 -14.90 18.90
CA THR A 49 -3.83 -13.65 18.17
C THR A 49 -3.85 -12.45 19.11
N ASP A 50 -4.81 -12.38 20.03
CA ASP A 50 -4.90 -11.33 21.04
C ASP A 50 -3.69 -11.34 21.99
N LYS A 51 -3.13 -12.50 22.31
CA LYS A 51 -1.89 -12.61 23.09
C LYS A 51 -0.72 -11.97 22.36
N ILE A 52 -0.51 -12.32 21.09
CA ILE A 52 0.55 -11.75 20.23
C ILE A 52 0.42 -10.22 20.15
N LEU A 53 -0.81 -9.72 19.99
CA LEU A 53 -1.09 -8.28 19.92
C LEU A 53 -0.85 -7.55 21.23
N ARG A 54 -1.25 -8.13 22.37
CA ARG A 54 -1.05 -7.54 23.70
C ARG A 54 0.41 -7.42 24.09
N GLU A 55 1.23 -8.38 23.66
CA GLU A 55 2.69 -8.33 23.81
C GLU A 55 3.33 -7.17 23.01
N GLY A 56 2.60 -6.53 22.09
CA GLY A 56 3.07 -5.36 21.35
C GLY A 56 4.03 -5.71 20.19
N ASN A 57 4.04 -6.97 19.74
CA ASN A 57 4.97 -7.44 18.70
C ASN A 57 4.46 -7.23 17.27
N VAL A 58 3.37 -6.48 17.11
CA VAL A 58 2.76 -6.23 15.81
C VAL A 58 2.70 -4.73 15.60
N ILE A 59 3.38 -4.29 14.55
CA ILE A 59 3.46 -2.90 14.15
C ILE A 59 2.73 -2.77 12.82
N VAL A 60 1.71 -1.91 12.77
CA VAL A 60 1.01 -1.56 11.53
C VAL A 60 1.32 -0.10 11.24
N ASP A 61 1.85 0.18 10.05
CA ASP A 61 2.29 1.50 9.63
C ASP A 61 3.10 2.24 10.73
N GLY A 62 4.14 1.58 11.24
CA GLY A 62 5.05 2.17 12.24
C GLY A 62 4.46 2.35 13.64
N ARG A 63 3.18 2.00 13.87
CA ARG A 63 2.52 2.08 15.18
C ARG A 63 2.26 0.70 15.76
N VAL A 64 2.54 0.53 17.06
CA VAL A 64 2.21 -0.70 17.79
C VAL A 64 0.68 -0.79 17.93
N ILE A 65 0.09 -1.83 17.35
CA ILE A 65 -1.36 -2.06 17.41
C ILE A 65 -1.64 -3.25 18.33
N LYS A 66 -2.46 -3.01 19.35
CA LYS A 66 -2.90 -4.03 20.31
C LYS A 66 -4.33 -4.52 20.09
N ASP A 67 -5.13 -3.78 19.30
CA ASP A 67 -6.51 -4.14 18.99
C ASP A 67 -6.57 -5.06 17.77
N GLY A 68 -7.07 -6.28 17.95
CA GLY A 68 -7.26 -7.24 16.86
C GLY A 68 -8.34 -6.83 15.86
N ASN A 69 -9.24 -5.92 16.25
CA ASN A 69 -10.26 -5.38 15.36
C ASN A 69 -9.74 -4.24 14.47
N PHE A 70 -8.47 -3.84 14.62
CA PHE A 70 -7.89 -2.79 13.78
C PHE A 70 -7.96 -3.20 12.30
N GLY A 71 -8.55 -2.32 11.49
CA GLY A 71 -8.79 -2.52 10.07
C GLY A 71 -7.56 -2.18 9.26
N ILE A 72 -7.01 -3.17 8.59
CA ILE A 72 -5.87 -3.05 7.67
C ILE A 72 -6.42 -3.01 6.25
N GLY A 73 -5.96 -2.03 5.48
CA GLY A 73 -6.35 -1.80 4.10
C GLY A 73 -5.23 -2.08 3.11
N LEU A 74 -5.51 -1.81 1.84
CA LEU A 74 -4.53 -1.97 0.77
C LEU A 74 -3.31 -1.09 1.04
N MET A 75 -2.13 -1.57 0.65
CA MET A 75 -0.83 -0.89 0.79
C MET A 75 -0.32 -0.69 2.22
N ASP A 76 -1.09 -1.03 3.25
CA ASP A 76 -0.64 -1.05 4.63
C ASP A 76 0.54 -2.02 4.83
N VAL A 77 1.47 -1.64 5.71
CA VAL A 77 2.63 -2.45 6.06
C VAL A 77 2.46 -3.00 7.48
N ILE A 78 2.58 -4.32 7.61
CA ILE A 78 2.52 -5.07 8.85
C ILE A 78 3.91 -5.62 9.14
N SER A 79 4.48 -5.26 10.27
CA SER A 79 5.82 -5.67 10.69
C SER A 79 5.75 -6.49 11.98
N PHE A 80 6.55 -7.54 12.03
CA PHE A 80 6.72 -8.41 13.19
C PHE A 80 8.19 -8.36 13.63
N PRO A 81 8.57 -7.42 14.52
CA PRO A 81 9.96 -7.18 14.90
C PRO A 81 10.66 -8.41 15.47
N LYS A 82 9.95 -9.23 16.26
CA LYS A 82 10.51 -10.45 16.88
C LYS A 82 11.07 -11.46 15.87
N ILE A 83 10.47 -11.55 14.69
CA ILE A 83 10.86 -12.50 13.63
C ILE A 83 11.50 -11.80 12.43
N ASN A 84 11.73 -10.49 12.52
CA ASN A 84 12.24 -9.63 11.45
C ASN A 84 11.52 -9.83 10.10
N LYS A 85 10.20 -10.00 10.13
CA LYS A 85 9.38 -10.15 8.92
C LYS A 85 8.46 -8.96 8.71
N HIS A 86 8.36 -8.54 7.46
CA HIS A 86 7.52 -7.43 7.05
C HIS A 86 6.63 -7.87 5.89
N TYR A 87 5.36 -7.47 5.94
CA TYR A 87 4.35 -7.82 4.97
C TYR A 87 3.63 -6.56 4.49
N ARG A 88 3.38 -6.47 3.19
CA ARG A 88 2.51 -5.45 2.60
C ARG A 88 1.23 -6.09 2.11
N MET A 89 0.10 -5.47 2.44
CA MET A 89 -1.19 -5.92 1.93
C MET A 89 -1.38 -5.46 0.48
N MET A 90 -1.58 -6.41 -0.44
CA MET A 90 -1.74 -6.15 -1.86
C MET A 90 -3.02 -6.79 -2.41
N PRO A 91 -3.64 -6.22 -3.45
CA PRO A 91 -4.77 -6.83 -4.12
C PRO A 91 -4.34 -8.11 -4.83
N SER A 92 -5.12 -9.17 -4.67
CA SER A 92 -4.81 -10.48 -5.27
C SER A 92 -5.40 -10.59 -6.68
N THR A 93 -4.63 -11.15 -7.61
CA THR A 93 -5.08 -11.48 -8.97
C THR A 93 -6.06 -12.67 -8.99
N ILE A 94 -6.07 -13.48 -7.92
CA ILE A 94 -6.92 -14.67 -7.81
C ILE A 94 -8.35 -14.24 -7.46
N LYS A 95 -9.33 -14.60 -8.28
CA LYS A 95 -10.75 -14.22 -8.07
C LYS A 95 -11.31 -14.60 -6.70
N SER A 96 -10.88 -15.74 -6.12
CA SER A 96 -11.34 -16.23 -4.82
C SER A 96 -10.71 -15.53 -3.61
N LYS A 97 -9.69 -14.70 -3.82
CA LYS A 97 -9.01 -13.94 -2.77
C LYS A 97 -8.94 -12.48 -3.17
N ASP A 98 -9.51 -11.60 -2.36
CA ASP A 98 -9.45 -10.17 -2.63
C ASP A 98 -8.06 -9.58 -2.40
N ILE A 99 -7.35 -10.13 -1.41
CA ILE A 99 -6.05 -9.63 -0.96
C ILE A 99 -5.08 -10.76 -0.69
N PHE A 100 -3.81 -10.44 -0.70
CA PHE A 100 -2.73 -11.28 -0.18
C PHE A 100 -1.69 -10.42 0.53
N LEU A 101 -0.84 -11.07 1.33
CA LEU A 101 0.28 -10.44 2.00
C LEU A 101 1.55 -10.78 1.22
N LYS A 102 2.24 -9.74 0.74
CA LYS A 102 3.55 -9.87 0.11
C LYS A 102 4.62 -9.65 1.16
N GLU A 103 5.53 -10.59 1.32
CA GLU A 103 6.72 -10.39 2.16
C GLU A 103 7.64 -9.35 1.48
N ILE A 104 8.12 -8.39 2.27
CA ILE A 104 8.96 -7.28 1.81
C ILE A 104 10.19 -7.12 2.71
N ASN A 105 11.22 -6.49 2.19
CA ASN A 105 12.41 -6.15 2.97
C ASN A 105 12.14 -4.97 3.93
N GLU A 106 13.01 -4.80 4.93
CA GLU A 106 12.89 -3.73 5.92
C GLU A 106 12.93 -2.33 5.29
N LYS A 107 13.74 -2.12 4.24
CA LYS A 107 13.87 -0.82 3.56
C LYS A 107 12.54 -0.39 2.92
N SER A 108 11.92 -1.30 2.18
CA SER A 108 10.62 -1.10 1.54
C SER A 108 9.49 -1.01 2.56
N ALA A 109 9.63 -1.62 3.73
CA ALA A 109 8.64 -1.52 4.81
C ALA A 109 8.56 -0.12 5.42
N LYS A 110 9.63 0.69 5.34
CA LYS A 110 9.66 2.08 5.80
C LYS A 110 8.91 3.03 4.87
N ILE A 111 8.75 2.65 3.61
CA ILE A 111 8.12 3.49 2.58
C ILE A 111 6.67 3.07 2.39
N LYS A 112 5.74 4.01 2.32
CA LYS A 112 4.34 3.77 1.96
C LYS A 112 3.87 4.70 0.87
N LEU A 113 2.92 4.18 0.10
CA LEU A 113 2.24 4.89 -0.98
C LEU A 113 0.79 5.08 -0.54
N ALA A 114 0.27 6.29 -0.67
CA ALA A 114 -1.13 6.58 -0.41
C ALA A 114 -1.71 7.45 -1.54
N LYS A 115 -2.86 7.03 -2.05
CA LYS A 115 -3.54 7.73 -3.15
C LYS A 115 -4.21 8.99 -2.62
N VAL A 116 -4.07 10.10 -3.34
CA VAL A 116 -4.74 11.37 -3.05
C VAL A 116 -6.22 11.26 -3.44
N MET A 117 -7.09 11.39 -2.45
CA MET A 117 -8.54 11.31 -2.61
C MET A 117 -9.17 12.68 -2.72
N GLU A 118 -8.74 13.61 -1.88
CA GLU A 118 -9.31 14.95 -1.82
C GLU A 118 -8.24 15.98 -1.50
N LYS A 119 -8.47 17.20 -2.00
CA LYS A 119 -7.63 18.37 -1.81
C LYS A 119 -8.53 19.52 -1.40
N GLN A 120 -8.26 20.11 -0.25
CA GLN A 120 -9.00 21.25 0.28
C GLN A 120 -8.05 22.40 0.59
N ILE A 121 -8.40 23.62 0.19
CA ILE A 121 -7.66 24.82 0.58
C ILE A 121 -8.13 25.22 1.97
N ILE A 122 -7.21 25.38 2.90
CA ILE A 122 -7.48 25.82 4.27
C ILE A 122 -7.01 27.27 4.48
N LYS A 123 -7.32 27.83 5.65
CA LYS A 123 -6.82 29.15 6.07
C LYS A 123 -5.29 29.17 6.02
N ASP A 124 -4.71 30.33 5.81
CA ASP A 124 -3.26 30.57 5.68
C ASP A 124 -2.63 30.05 4.36
N GLY A 125 -3.42 29.90 3.29
CA GLY A 125 -2.90 29.55 1.96
C GLY A 125 -2.34 28.12 1.85
N LYS A 126 -2.56 27.29 2.86
CA LYS A 126 -2.16 25.88 2.86
C LYS A 126 -3.21 25.01 2.20
N ILE A 127 -2.76 23.88 1.69
CA ILE A 127 -3.60 22.83 1.13
C ILE A 127 -3.56 21.64 2.07
N GLN A 128 -4.74 21.19 2.47
CA GLN A 128 -4.94 19.91 3.13
C GLN A 128 -5.19 18.83 2.08
N ILE A 129 -4.43 17.75 2.16
CA ILE A 129 -4.57 16.58 1.29
C ILE A 129 -5.03 15.41 2.13
N SER A 130 -6.15 14.81 1.74
CA SER A 130 -6.68 13.60 2.34
C SER A 130 -6.38 12.41 1.44
N THR A 131 -5.87 11.34 2.04
CA THR A 131 -5.47 10.12 1.31
C THR A 131 -6.43 8.95 1.54
N SER A 132 -6.34 7.93 0.69
CA SER A 132 -7.14 6.70 0.77
C SER A 132 -7.07 6.02 2.14
N ASP A 133 -5.93 6.12 2.81
CA ASP A 133 -5.63 5.41 4.05
C ASP A 133 -5.92 6.27 5.30
N GLY A 134 -6.69 7.34 5.13
CA GLY A 134 -7.07 8.26 6.21
C GLY A 134 -5.94 9.16 6.71
N TYR A 135 -4.77 9.19 6.06
CA TYR A 135 -3.72 10.15 6.37
C TYR A 135 -4.04 11.52 5.77
N VAL A 136 -3.67 12.56 6.52
CA VAL A 136 -3.80 13.95 6.12
C VAL A 136 -2.42 14.60 6.06
N PHE A 137 -2.14 15.28 4.95
CA PHE A 137 -0.90 16.03 4.73
C PHE A 137 -1.22 17.50 4.52
N PHE A 138 -0.38 18.38 5.06
CA PHE A 138 -0.47 19.83 4.85
C PHE A 138 0.70 20.27 3.97
N VAL A 139 0.39 20.84 2.81
CA VAL A 139 1.38 21.34 1.85
C VAL A 139 1.11 22.79 1.51
N ASN A 140 2.16 23.55 1.20
CA ASN A 140 2.02 24.91 0.71
C ASN A 140 1.50 24.90 -0.73
N LYS A 141 0.75 25.94 -1.11
CA LYS A 141 0.14 26.06 -2.45
C LYS A 141 1.15 26.10 -3.59
N ASP A 142 2.34 26.64 -3.30
CA ASP A 142 3.31 27.00 -4.34
C ASP A 142 4.34 25.90 -4.62
N GLU A 143 4.52 24.95 -3.70
CA GLU A 143 5.64 23.99 -3.77
C GLU A 143 5.28 22.67 -4.46
N ASN A 144 4.00 22.31 -4.57
CA ASN A 144 3.63 20.98 -5.03
C ASN A 144 2.32 21.00 -5.83
N ASN A 145 2.43 20.85 -7.16
CA ASN A 145 1.29 20.72 -8.08
C ASN A 145 0.59 19.36 -7.91
N ILE A 146 0.06 19.06 -6.73
CA ILE A 146 -0.62 17.79 -6.41
C ILE A 146 -2.07 17.84 -6.88
N ASN A 147 -2.44 16.83 -7.65
CA ASN A 147 -3.80 16.61 -8.14
C ASN A 147 -4.44 15.41 -7.44
N THR A 148 -5.77 15.35 -7.49
CA THR A 148 -6.50 14.14 -7.11
C THR A 148 -6.06 12.97 -7.99
N LYS A 149 -6.02 11.76 -7.42
CA LYS A 149 -5.55 10.50 -8.07
C LYS A 149 -4.02 10.36 -8.18
N ASP A 150 -3.25 11.41 -7.92
CA ASP A 150 -1.81 11.27 -7.67
C ASP A 150 -1.55 10.37 -6.45
N THR A 151 -0.33 9.85 -6.32
CA THR A 151 0.07 9.04 -5.17
C THR A 151 1.21 9.70 -4.42
N ILE A 152 1.08 9.82 -3.10
CA ILE A 152 2.09 10.36 -2.21
C ILE A 152 2.93 9.22 -1.66
N VAL A 153 4.24 9.34 -1.82
CA VAL A 153 5.23 8.47 -1.19
C VAL A 153 5.71 9.14 0.09
N PHE A 154 5.62 8.45 1.22
CA PHE A 154 6.08 8.97 2.51
C PHE A 154 6.75 7.88 3.36
N ASP A 155 7.59 8.32 4.29
CA ASP A 155 8.19 7.44 5.29
C ASP A 155 7.23 7.25 6.46
N ILE A 156 7.00 6.00 6.83
CA ILE A 156 6.16 5.64 7.96
C ILE A 156 6.93 5.69 9.29
N SER A 157 8.24 5.49 9.25
CA SER A 157 9.12 5.42 10.43
C SER A 157 9.37 6.79 11.05
N ALA A 158 9.23 7.85 10.25
CA ALA A 158 9.45 9.20 10.71
C ALA A 158 8.34 9.66 11.68
N LYS A 159 8.72 10.21 12.84
CA LYS A 159 7.78 10.79 13.81
C LYS A 159 6.88 11.85 13.18
N LYS A 160 7.39 12.59 12.20
CA LYS A 160 6.66 13.50 11.33
C LYS A 160 6.61 12.88 9.94
N ARG A 161 5.40 12.61 9.43
CA ARG A 161 5.19 12.06 8.10
C ARG A 161 5.48 13.15 7.07
N ILE A 162 6.67 13.08 6.47
CA ILE A 162 7.12 14.02 5.44
C ILE A 162 6.89 13.35 4.08
N VAL A 163 6.34 14.11 3.14
CA VAL A 163 6.20 13.70 1.74
C VAL A 163 7.59 13.59 1.15
N ARG A 164 7.96 12.41 0.65
CA ARG A 164 9.24 12.17 -0.03
C ARG A 164 9.13 12.48 -1.51
N GLU A 165 8.09 11.95 -2.14
CA GLU A 165 7.90 12.01 -3.59
C GLU A 165 6.41 11.99 -3.92
N ILE A 166 6.04 12.55 -5.06
CA ILE A 166 4.68 12.57 -5.58
C ILE A 166 4.66 11.94 -6.95
N LEU A 167 3.98 10.81 -7.07
CA LEU A 167 3.80 10.09 -8.32
C LEU A 167 2.58 10.65 -9.04
N LYS A 168 2.80 11.16 -10.25
CA LYS A 168 1.76 11.78 -11.06
C LYS A 168 0.89 10.76 -11.75
N PHE A 169 -0.42 10.99 -11.72
CA PHE A 169 -1.36 10.26 -12.55
C PHE A 169 -1.31 10.79 -13.99
N LYS A 170 -0.40 10.23 -14.81
CA LYS A 170 -0.18 10.61 -16.22
C LYS A 170 -0.03 9.37 -17.11
N GLU A 171 -0.16 9.56 -18.41
CA GLU A 171 0.16 8.51 -19.39
C GLU A 171 1.61 8.06 -19.24
N GLY A 172 1.85 6.76 -19.39
CA GLY A 172 3.14 6.12 -19.10
C GLY A 172 3.35 5.72 -17.64
N ALA A 173 2.57 6.25 -16.69
CA ALA A 173 2.72 5.93 -15.27
C ALA A 173 2.50 4.45 -14.98
N ALA A 174 3.32 3.87 -14.10
CA ALA A 174 3.17 2.51 -13.62
C ALA A 174 2.05 2.46 -12.57
N VAL A 175 1.07 1.59 -12.79
CA VAL A 175 -0.13 1.51 -11.96
C VAL A 175 -0.52 0.09 -11.59
N LEU A 176 -1.33 0.00 -10.53
CA LEU A 176 -1.94 -1.20 -10.00
C LEU A 176 -3.46 -1.03 -9.99
N ILE A 177 -4.19 -2.03 -10.48
CA ILE A 177 -5.64 -2.07 -10.39
C ILE A 177 -6.03 -2.62 -9.01
N THR A 178 -6.76 -1.83 -8.24
CA THR A 178 -7.12 -2.16 -6.85
C THR A 178 -8.47 -2.88 -6.73
N HIS A 179 -9.40 -2.59 -7.63
CA HIS A 179 -10.78 -3.07 -7.56
C HIS A 179 -11.29 -3.59 -8.92
N GLY A 180 -12.42 -4.29 -8.87
CA GLY A 180 -13.06 -4.86 -10.06
C GLY A 180 -12.52 -6.24 -10.46
N ARG A 181 -12.92 -6.69 -11.65
CA ARG A 181 -12.58 -8.04 -12.18
C ARG A 181 -11.08 -8.21 -12.44
N ASN A 182 -10.40 -7.10 -12.73
CA ASN A 182 -8.99 -7.07 -13.10
C ASN A 182 -8.09 -6.59 -11.94
N LYS A 183 -8.58 -6.64 -10.69
CA LYS A 183 -7.79 -6.28 -9.50
C LYS A 183 -6.51 -7.12 -9.41
N GLY A 184 -5.46 -6.54 -8.84
CA GLY A 184 -4.15 -7.20 -8.71
C GLY A 184 -3.25 -7.04 -9.94
N ASN A 185 -3.82 -6.80 -11.12
CA ASN A 185 -3.05 -6.60 -12.34
C ASN A 185 -2.36 -5.22 -12.31
N GLY A 186 -1.07 -5.22 -12.65
CA GLY A 186 -0.29 -4.01 -12.87
C GLY A 186 0.01 -3.76 -14.34
N GLY A 187 0.35 -2.53 -14.68
CA GLY A 187 0.78 -2.16 -16.02
C GLY A 187 1.06 -0.66 -16.13
N LYS A 188 1.31 -0.19 -17.35
CA LYS A 188 1.45 1.24 -17.62
C LYS A 188 0.13 1.81 -18.14
N ILE A 189 -0.18 3.04 -17.75
CA ILE A 189 -1.30 3.78 -18.35
C ILE A 189 -0.98 4.06 -19.81
N THR A 190 -1.85 3.62 -20.71
CA THR A 190 -1.76 3.94 -22.15
C THR A 190 -2.64 5.13 -22.49
N ILE A 191 -3.89 5.14 -22.02
CA ILE A 191 -4.87 6.17 -22.35
C ILE A 191 -5.70 6.52 -21.12
N ILE A 192 -5.94 7.82 -20.90
CA ILE A 192 -6.84 8.33 -19.86
C ILE A 192 -8.06 8.96 -20.53
N ASN A 193 -9.19 8.25 -20.50
CA ASN A 193 -10.46 8.77 -20.99
C ASN A 193 -11.17 9.54 -19.88
N LYS A 194 -11.20 10.86 -20.01
CA LYS A 194 -11.94 11.72 -19.08
C LYS A 194 -13.43 11.49 -19.26
N GLY A 195 -14.08 11.09 -18.18
CA GLY A 195 -15.53 10.95 -18.12
C GLY A 195 -16.23 12.31 -18.10
N THR A 196 -17.50 12.31 -18.45
CA THR A 196 -18.43 13.44 -18.26
C THR A 196 -19.25 13.21 -16.99
N LYS A 197 -20.25 14.08 -16.72
CA LYS A 197 -21.10 13.95 -15.54
C LYS A 197 -21.87 12.62 -15.50
N ASP A 198 -22.21 12.08 -16.68
CA ASP A 198 -23.01 10.85 -16.82
C ASP A 198 -22.18 9.61 -17.16
N ILE A 199 -20.92 9.80 -17.60
CA ILE A 199 -20.02 8.72 -18.01
C ILE A 199 -18.80 8.72 -17.09
N LEU A 200 -18.58 7.60 -16.38
CA LEU A 200 -17.41 7.45 -15.52
C LEU A 200 -16.12 7.51 -16.34
N SER A 201 -15.10 8.16 -15.78
CA SER A 201 -13.77 8.17 -16.38
C SER A 201 -13.17 6.76 -16.41
N THR A 202 -12.62 6.37 -17.56
CA THR A 202 -11.93 5.10 -17.74
C THR A 202 -10.45 5.31 -18.02
N THR A 203 -9.65 4.32 -17.68
CA THR A 203 -8.21 4.33 -17.88
C THR A 203 -7.81 2.98 -18.44
N LYS A 204 -7.08 3.02 -19.55
CA LYS A 204 -6.53 1.85 -20.18
C LYS A 204 -5.14 1.58 -19.63
N VAL A 205 -4.95 0.39 -19.07
CA VAL A 205 -3.71 -0.10 -18.49
C VAL A 205 -3.25 -1.29 -19.32
N GLY A 206 -2.27 -1.08 -20.19
CA GLY A 206 -1.96 -2.03 -21.28
C GLY A 206 -3.19 -2.25 -22.16
N ASP A 207 -3.71 -3.47 -22.18
CA ASP A 207 -4.93 -3.87 -22.90
C ASP A 207 -6.20 -3.86 -22.04
N ILE A 208 -6.07 -3.61 -20.74
CA ILE A 208 -7.17 -3.67 -19.79
C ILE A 208 -7.79 -2.29 -19.62
N GLU A 209 -9.08 -2.15 -19.89
CA GLU A 209 -9.83 -0.94 -19.53
C GLU A 209 -10.48 -1.10 -18.15
N THR A 210 -10.32 -0.09 -17.30
CA THR A 210 -10.89 -0.05 -15.95
C THR A 210 -11.35 1.36 -15.58
N SER A 211 -12.18 1.48 -14.54
CA SER A 211 -12.53 2.79 -14.00
C SER A 211 -11.28 3.48 -13.43
N THR A 212 -11.12 4.77 -13.72
CA THR A 212 -9.99 5.57 -13.23
C THR A 212 -9.87 5.55 -11.70
N ASP A 213 -10.97 5.38 -10.99
CA ASP A 213 -10.95 5.36 -9.52
C ASP A 213 -10.32 4.08 -8.97
N TYR A 214 -10.34 2.98 -9.75
CA TYR A 214 -9.72 1.70 -9.39
C TYR A 214 -8.22 1.66 -9.65
N VAL A 215 -7.69 2.66 -10.36
CA VAL A 215 -6.26 2.75 -10.68
C VAL A 215 -5.49 3.39 -9.51
N PHE A 216 -4.38 2.78 -9.13
CA PHE A 216 -3.48 3.27 -8.10
C PHE A 216 -2.07 3.41 -8.68
N VAL A 217 -1.46 4.58 -8.57
CA VAL A 217 -0.12 4.84 -9.14
C VAL A 217 0.94 4.27 -8.21
N VAL A 218 1.80 3.40 -8.74
CA VAL A 218 2.88 2.74 -7.99
C VAL A 218 4.27 3.19 -8.41
N GLY A 219 4.40 3.93 -9.51
CA GLY A 219 5.67 4.52 -9.95
C GLY A 219 5.51 5.38 -11.20
N GLU A 220 6.57 6.12 -11.56
CA GLU A 220 6.56 6.95 -12.76
C GLU A 220 6.75 6.13 -14.04
N GLU A 221 7.80 5.30 -14.10
CA GLU A 221 8.02 4.39 -15.23
C GLU A 221 8.23 2.96 -14.74
N THR A 222 8.99 2.82 -13.67
CA THR A 222 9.20 1.57 -12.94
C THR A 222 8.40 1.60 -11.64
N PRO A 223 7.74 0.49 -11.27
CA PRO A 223 6.96 0.46 -10.05
C PRO A 223 7.91 0.47 -8.85
N LEU A 224 7.72 1.41 -7.91
CA LEU A 224 8.47 1.49 -6.64
C LEU A 224 8.19 0.29 -5.72
N ILE A 225 7.14 -0.46 -6.01
CA ILE A 225 6.72 -1.64 -5.28
C ILE A 225 6.59 -2.78 -6.27
N SER A 226 7.16 -3.94 -5.94
CA SER A 226 7.04 -5.13 -6.77
C SER A 226 5.56 -5.53 -6.93
N VAL A 227 4.98 -5.30 -8.11
CA VAL A 227 3.62 -5.72 -8.47
C VAL A 227 3.64 -7.12 -9.08
N ASN A 228 2.57 -7.90 -8.91
CA ASN A 228 2.41 -9.16 -9.64
C ASN A 228 1.98 -8.83 -11.07
N THR A 229 2.89 -8.94 -12.03
CA THR A 229 2.60 -8.78 -13.46
C THR A 229 2.44 -10.15 -14.10
N ASP A 230 1.20 -10.66 -14.15
CA ASP A 230 0.85 -11.81 -14.96
C ASP A 230 0.34 -11.32 -16.33
N ASN A 231 1.26 -10.95 -17.23
CA ASN A 231 1.06 -11.03 -18.68
C ASN A 231 2.42 -11.05 -19.40
N THR A 232 2.53 -12.03 -20.29
CA THR A 232 3.71 -12.60 -20.94
C THR A 232 4.56 -11.63 -21.77
N ASN A 233 5.87 -11.92 -21.80
CA ASN A 233 6.96 -11.43 -22.69
C ASN A 233 7.79 -10.23 -22.22
N ALA A 234 8.75 -10.49 -21.31
CA ALA A 234 10.13 -9.96 -21.38
C ALA A 234 11.03 -10.75 -20.40
N PRO A 235 12.29 -11.03 -20.75
CA PRO A 235 13.17 -11.90 -19.97
C PRO A 235 13.62 -11.20 -18.68
N GLY A 236 13.53 -11.92 -17.56
CA GLY A 236 14.21 -11.66 -16.29
C GLY A 236 14.33 -10.20 -15.83
N SER A 237 13.36 -9.69 -15.07
CA SER A 237 13.59 -8.50 -14.23
C SER A 237 13.97 -8.90 -12.80
N ALA A 238 15.21 -9.35 -12.65
CA ALA A 238 15.93 -9.18 -11.40
C ALA A 238 16.07 -7.67 -11.14
N THR A 239 15.26 -7.12 -10.24
CA THR A 239 15.47 -5.78 -9.69
C THR A 239 15.43 -5.80 -8.17
N ASP A 240 16.10 -6.80 -7.58
CA ASP A 240 16.87 -6.60 -6.35
C ASP A 240 18.29 -6.25 -6.81
N ASN A 241 18.55 -4.98 -7.20
CA ASN A 241 19.88 -4.36 -7.32
C ASN A 241 19.78 -2.99 -8.00
N MET A 242 19.24 -2.00 -7.31
CA MET A 242 19.53 -0.59 -7.62
C MET A 242 19.74 0.22 -6.35
N TYR A 243 20.61 -0.28 -5.46
CA TYR A 243 21.36 0.51 -4.47
C TYR A 243 22.64 -0.24 -4.08
N ASN A 244 23.41 -0.67 -5.09
CA ASN A 244 24.74 -1.21 -4.89
C ASN A 244 25.72 -0.55 -5.87
N THR A 245 26.06 0.71 -5.60
CA THR A 245 27.29 1.33 -6.10
C THR A 245 27.94 2.02 -4.92
N GLY A 246 28.89 1.30 -4.34
CA GLY A 246 29.82 1.74 -3.32
C GLY A 246 30.91 0.68 -3.27
N THR A 247 31.65 0.55 -4.36
CA THR A 247 32.91 -0.21 -4.36
C THR A 247 33.83 0.35 -3.28
N PRO A 248 34.53 -0.52 -2.54
CA PRO A 248 35.49 -0.10 -1.53
C PRO A 248 36.78 0.34 -2.24
N GLU A 249 37.05 1.64 -2.28
CA GLU A 249 38.38 2.12 -2.66
C GLU A 249 39.33 1.93 -1.48
N ASN A 250 40.24 0.97 -1.67
CA ASN A 250 41.64 0.94 -1.23
C ASN A 250 41.95 1.49 0.16
N ALA A 251 42.00 0.56 1.12
CA ALA A 251 42.88 0.69 2.27
C ALA A 251 44.32 0.41 1.81
N ASP A 252 45.05 1.46 1.47
CA ASP A 252 46.50 1.47 1.53
C ASP A 252 46.96 2.78 2.21
N SER A 253 47.65 2.58 3.34
CA SER A 253 48.66 3.43 3.97
C SER A 253 48.84 4.88 3.48
N ILE A 254 48.88 5.84 4.43
CA ILE A 254 50.10 6.61 4.79
C ILE A 254 49.79 7.64 5.91
N SER A 255 50.67 7.58 6.91
CA SER A 255 51.07 8.47 8.02
C SER A 255 50.54 9.90 8.19
N ASN A 256 50.40 10.25 9.49
CA ASN A 256 50.86 11.45 10.21
C ASN A 256 50.67 12.86 9.60
N ILE A 257 50.15 13.81 10.40
CA ILE A 257 50.90 14.93 11.01
C ILE A 257 49.89 15.92 11.65
N ASN A 258 50.18 16.24 12.93
CA ASN A 258 49.71 17.34 13.81
C ASN A 258 48.24 17.42 14.25
#